data_AF-A0A3E0KA24-F1
#
_entry.id   AF-A0A3E0KA24-F1
#
_cell.length_a   1.000
_cell.length_b   1.000
_cell.length_c   1.000
_cell.angle_alpha   90.00
_cell.angle_beta   90.00
_cell.angle_gamma   90.00
#
_symmetry.space_group_name_H-M   'P 1'
#
loop_
_entity.id
_entity.type
_entity.pdbx_description
1 polymer ?
#
loop_
_entity_poly.entity_id
_entity_poly.type
_entity_poly.pdbx_seq_one_letter_code
_entity_poly.pdbx_strand_id
1 'polypeptide(L)'
;RPRRAGDGIASLRADGRGAGGAGEARARDGLRLPEELRRFGLPQPVRVLAGPQDDLFAPLAMERLLGATFRVSSQADRMGCRLHGPRLPYRTDVTQFVTDGTAPGSIQVPGDGRPIVLLADRQTSGGYPKIATVISADLDFLAQAWAGDRVTFRSVSLEEAHCIRRERRALLDAVARFTETVWAPTDCPGS
;
A
#
# COMPACT_ATOMS: atom_id res chain seq x y z
N ARG A 1 36.93 -13.43 12.24
CA ARG A 1 37.75 -12.26 12.64
C ARG A 1 37.11 -11.00 12.05
N PRO A 2 36.79 -9.98 12.85
CA PRO A 2 35.96 -8.85 12.45
C PRO A 2 36.79 -7.68 11.91
N ARG A 3 36.22 -6.85 11.03
CA ARG A 3 36.75 -5.52 10.70
C ARG A 3 36.07 -4.47 11.61
N ARG A 4 36.90 -3.78 12.39
CA ARG A 4 36.67 -2.47 13.06
C ARG A 4 36.58 -1.38 11.97
N ALA A 5 35.64 -0.44 12.04
CA ALA A 5 35.60 0.86 12.76
C ALA A 5 36.21 2.04 11.97
N GLY A 6 35.53 3.19 12.03
CA GLY A 6 35.85 4.48 11.39
C GLY A 6 34.76 4.83 10.35
N ASP A 7 33.98 5.92 10.42
CA ASP A 7 34.26 7.22 11.01
C ASP A 7 32.98 7.88 11.54
N GLY A 8 33.17 8.60 12.66
CA GLY A 8 32.14 9.36 13.35
C GLY A 8 31.79 10.64 12.61
N ILE A 9 30.51 10.99 12.61
CA ILE A 9 30.02 12.29 12.18
C ILE A 9 30.26 13.26 13.34
N ALA A 10 31.28 14.09 13.19
CA ALA A 10 31.60 15.15 14.14
C ALA A 10 30.49 16.22 14.11
N SER A 11 29.88 16.47 15.27
CA SER A 11 29.01 17.61 15.52
C SER A 11 29.85 18.89 15.55
N LEU A 12 29.66 19.80 14.59
CA LEU A 12 30.16 21.16 14.73
C LEU A 12 29.15 22.03 15.48
N ARG A 13 29.62 22.58 16.60
CA ARG A 13 29.00 23.69 17.34
C ARG A 13 29.13 24.97 16.51
N ALA A 14 28.09 25.78 16.50
CA ALA A 14 28.09 27.12 15.95
C ALA A 14 28.16 28.14 17.10
N ASP A 15 29.25 28.91 17.17
CA ASP A 15 29.37 30.09 18.01
C ASP A 15 29.37 31.36 17.13
N GLY A 16 28.49 32.31 17.45
CA GLY A 16 28.86 33.74 17.55
C GLY A 16 28.77 34.66 16.33
N ARG A 17 27.61 35.33 16.21
CA ARG A 17 27.36 36.77 15.90
C ARG A 17 27.94 37.44 14.64
N GLY A 18 27.02 38.00 13.84
CA GLY A 18 27.24 39.15 12.96
C GLY A 18 25.91 39.62 12.34
N ALA A 19 25.48 40.85 12.62
CA ALA A 19 24.22 41.43 12.17
C ALA A 19 24.34 42.07 10.78
N GLY A 20 23.27 41.98 9.97
CA GLY A 20 23.12 42.81 8.77
C GLY A 20 22.09 42.33 7.76
N GLY A 21 20.95 43.02 7.71
CA GLY A 21 20.23 43.33 6.46
C GLY A 21 19.49 42.20 5.75
N ALA A 22 18.16 42.23 5.86
CA ALA A 22 17.16 41.83 4.87
C ALA A 22 17.61 40.91 3.72
N GLY A 23 17.28 39.63 3.84
CA GLY A 23 17.36 38.68 2.73
C GLY A 23 18.03 37.37 3.13
N GLU A 24 17.40 36.59 4.00
CA GLU A 24 17.90 35.25 4.31
C GLU A 24 16.99 34.20 3.70
N ALA A 25 17.32 33.84 2.46
CA ALA A 25 17.06 32.52 1.94
C ALA A 25 17.74 31.51 2.87
N ARG A 26 17.01 31.10 3.91
CA ARG A 26 17.40 30.01 4.82
C ARG A 26 17.69 28.79 3.97
N ALA A 27 18.81 28.13 4.26
CA ALA A 27 19.29 26.92 3.59
C ALA A 27 18.11 26.07 3.05
N ARG A 28 18.08 25.77 1.75
CA ARG A 28 16.97 24.97 1.18
C ARG A 28 17.10 23.53 1.64
N ASP A 29 16.67 23.24 2.87
CA ASP A 29 16.24 21.91 3.27
C ASP A 29 15.33 21.41 2.13
N GLY A 30 15.74 20.33 1.46
CA GLY A 30 15.14 19.90 0.20
C GLY A 30 13.61 19.87 0.27
N LEU A 31 12.95 20.23 -0.83
CA LEU A 31 11.49 20.33 -0.90
C LEU A 31 10.82 19.07 -0.34
N ARG A 32 9.94 19.22 0.66
CA ARG A 32 9.15 18.13 1.23
C ARG A 32 7.67 18.45 1.10
N LEU A 33 6.86 17.42 0.93
CA LEU A 33 5.41 17.57 1.07
C LEU A 33 5.06 18.03 2.50
N PRO A 34 4.05 18.90 2.67
CA PRO A 34 3.46 19.20 3.96
C PRO A 34 3.02 17.91 4.67
N GLU A 35 3.09 17.87 5.99
CA GLU A 35 2.84 16.65 6.76
C GLU A 35 1.44 16.08 6.51
N GLU A 36 0.46 16.96 6.32
CA GLU A 36 -0.94 16.63 6.06
C GLU A 36 -1.13 15.97 4.68
N LEU A 37 -0.19 16.20 3.77
CA LEU A 37 -0.19 15.62 2.42
C LEU A 37 0.66 14.35 2.32
N ARG A 38 1.38 13.98 3.39
CA ARG A 38 2.18 12.76 3.42
C ARG A 38 1.29 11.56 3.69
N ARG A 39 1.52 10.50 2.92
CA ARG A 39 0.87 9.20 3.11
C ARG A 39 1.93 8.15 3.40
N PHE A 40 1.79 7.45 4.52
CA PHE A 40 2.67 6.35 4.88
C PHE A 40 2.12 5.02 4.37
N GLY A 41 3.01 4.06 4.08
CA GLY A 41 2.67 2.70 3.69
C GLY A 41 2.31 1.82 4.88
N LEU A 42 2.57 0.51 4.76
CA LEU A 42 2.43 -0.43 5.87
C LEU A 42 3.34 -0.04 7.06
N PRO A 43 2.98 -0.34 8.33
CA PRO A 43 1.86 -1.16 8.76
C PRO A 43 0.58 -0.36 9.06
N GLN A 44 -0.45 -0.53 8.22
CA GLN A 44 -1.82 -0.11 8.50
C GLN A 44 -2.81 -1.13 7.90
N PRO A 45 -4.03 -1.26 8.44
CA PRO A 45 -5.00 -2.21 7.91
C PRO A 45 -5.39 -1.87 6.48
N VAL A 46 -5.25 -2.84 5.58
CA VAL A 46 -5.69 -2.75 4.19
C VAL A 46 -7.20 -2.99 4.15
N ARG A 47 -7.96 -2.02 3.62
CA ARG A 47 -9.41 -2.08 3.62
C ARG A 47 -9.94 -2.92 2.46
N VAL A 48 -10.91 -3.78 2.75
CA VAL A 48 -11.48 -4.75 1.81
C VAL A 48 -13.01 -4.73 1.82
N LEU A 49 -13.60 -5.02 0.67
CA LEU A 49 -15.00 -5.38 0.51
C LEU A 49 -15.11 -6.91 0.42
N ALA A 50 -16.08 -7.51 1.09
CA ALA A 50 -16.35 -8.94 0.93
C ALA A 50 -16.83 -9.25 -0.50
N GLY A 51 -16.52 -10.46 -0.97
CA GLY A 51 -16.95 -10.94 -2.26
C GLY A 51 -16.01 -10.58 -3.43
N PRO A 52 -16.39 -10.96 -4.66
CA PRO A 52 -17.74 -11.36 -5.07
C PRO A 52 -18.16 -12.81 -4.77
N GLN A 53 -17.25 -13.66 -4.28
CA GLN A 53 -17.48 -15.11 -4.11
C GLN A 53 -17.18 -15.57 -2.69
N ASP A 54 -17.42 -14.71 -1.69
CA ASP A 54 -17.19 -15.00 -0.28
C ASP A 54 -18.10 -16.12 0.24
N ASP A 55 -19.26 -16.32 -0.38
CA ASP A 55 -20.22 -17.39 -0.14
C ASP A 55 -19.69 -18.80 -0.44
N LEU A 56 -18.62 -18.92 -1.22
CA LEU A 56 -17.91 -20.19 -1.48
C LEU A 56 -16.97 -20.60 -0.34
N PHE A 57 -16.67 -19.68 0.57
CA PHE A 57 -15.75 -19.90 1.69
C PHE A 57 -16.50 -20.26 2.96
N ALA A 58 -15.85 -21.04 3.84
CA ALA A 58 -16.42 -21.28 5.16
C ALA A 58 -16.40 -19.96 5.96
N PRO A 59 -17.35 -19.74 6.90
CA PRO A 59 -17.37 -18.51 7.71
C PRO A 59 -16.02 -18.18 8.39
N LEU A 60 -15.32 -19.22 8.84
CA LEU A 60 -13.98 -19.13 9.42
C LEU A 60 -12.94 -18.49 8.49
N ALA A 61 -13.11 -18.53 7.17
CA ALA A 61 -12.20 -17.91 6.23
C ALA A 61 -12.22 -16.39 6.30
N MET A 62 -13.41 -15.78 6.36
CA MET A 62 -13.53 -14.33 6.51
C MET A 62 -13.03 -13.88 7.88
N GLU A 63 -13.36 -14.63 8.94
CA GLU A 63 -12.83 -14.39 10.29
C GLU A 63 -11.29 -14.42 10.32
N ARG A 64 -10.67 -15.40 9.65
CA ARG A 64 -9.19 -15.49 9.53
C ARG A 64 -8.61 -14.36 8.70
N LEU A 65 -9.25 -13.98 7.60
CA LEU A 65 -8.80 -12.89 6.74
C LEU A 65 -8.75 -11.57 7.53
N LEU A 66 -9.79 -11.27 8.30
CA LEU A 66 -9.92 -10.02 9.04
C LEU A 66 -9.23 -10.03 10.41
N GLY A 67 -9.09 -11.20 11.04
CA GLY A 67 -8.54 -11.35 12.39
C GLY A 67 -7.05 -11.67 12.47
N ALA A 68 -6.41 -12.03 11.36
CA ALA A 68 -5.00 -12.44 11.34
C ALA A 68 -4.05 -11.41 10.73
N THR A 69 -2.77 -11.53 11.10
CA THR A 69 -1.68 -10.85 10.40
C THR A 69 -1.07 -11.78 9.36
N PHE A 70 -0.96 -11.29 8.13
CA PHE A 70 -0.30 -11.95 7.02
C PHE A 70 1.09 -11.36 6.79
N ARG A 71 1.96 -12.13 6.14
CA ARG A 71 3.28 -11.68 5.70
C ARG A 71 3.38 -11.74 4.19
N VAL A 72 3.93 -10.70 3.58
CA VAL A 72 4.22 -10.70 2.15
C VAL A 72 5.28 -11.76 1.83
N SER A 73 4.99 -12.61 0.85
CA SER A 73 5.89 -13.65 0.36
C SER A 73 7.03 -13.05 -0.47
N SER A 74 8.14 -13.77 -0.57
CA SER A 74 9.22 -13.46 -1.52
C SER A 74 8.81 -13.64 -2.99
N GLN A 75 7.67 -14.31 -3.24
CA GLN A 75 7.08 -14.49 -4.58
C GLN A 75 6.08 -13.39 -4.94
N ALA A 76 6.12 -12.23 -4.28
CA ALA A 76 5.31 -11.08 -4.64
C ALA A 76 5.94 -10.33 -5.82
N ASP A 77 5.12 -10.01 -6.83
CA ASP A 77 5.51 -9.27 -8.02
C ASP A 77 4.38 -8.34 -8.47
N ARG A 78 4.50 -7.73 -9.66
CA ARG A 78 3.47 -6.82 -10.21
C ARG A 78 2.18 -7.53 -10.63
N MET A 79 2.16 -8.86 -10.74
CA MET A 79 0.94 -9.63 -11.01
C MET A 79 0.15 -9.85 -9.71
N GLY A 80 0.82 -10.14 -8.60
CA GLY A 80 0.14 -10.34 -7.32
C GLY A 80 1.02 -10.36 -6.08
N CYS A 81 0.45 -9.87 -4.98
CA CYS A 81 1.03 -9.94 -3.64
C CYS A 81 0.57 -11.25 -2.97
N ARG A 82 1.45 -12.26 -2.94
CA ARG A 82 1.19 -13.53 -2.25
C ARG A 82 1.42 -13.39 -0.75
N LEU A 83 0.52 -13.95 0.05
CA LEU A 83 0.52 -13.77 1.50
C LEU A 83 0.68 -15.10 2.24
N HIS A 84 1.58 -15.11 3.22
CA HIS A 84 1.75 -16.19 4.18
C HIS A 84 0.99 -15.88 5.47
N GLY A 85 0.22 -16.85 5.96
CA GLY A 85 -0.60 -16.71 7.15
C GLY A 85 -1.53 -17.91 7.32
N PRO A 86 -2.62 -17.76 8.09
CA PRO A 86 -3.65 -18.79 8.20
C PRO A 86 -4.24 -19.12 6.83
N ARG A 87 -4.52 -20.41 6.61
CA ARG A 87 -5.22 -20.85 5.40
C ARG A 87 -6.69 -20.45 5.46
N LEU A 88 -7.25 -20.07 4.32
CA LEU A 88 -8.65 -19.69 4.17
C LEU A 88 -9.43 -20.89 3.61
N PRO A 89 -10.23 -21.59 4.43
CA PRO A 89 -10.94 -22.79 4.00
C PRO A 89 -12.15 -22.49 3.12
N TYR A 90 -12.35 -23.33 2.10
CA TYR A 90 -13.59 -23.41 1.34
C TYR A 90 -14.70 -24.09 2.15
N ARG A 91 -15.95 -23.89 1.75
CA ARG A 91 -17.02 -24.81 2.17
C ARG A 91 -16.79 -26.20 1.59
N THR A 92 -17.25 -27.22 2.30
CA THR A 92 -17.03 -28.62 1.94
C THR A 92 -17.78 -29.07 0.68
N ASP A 93 -18.83 -28.36 0.29
CA ASP A 93 -19.67 -28.65 -0.87
C ASP A 93 -19.16 -28.03 -2.18
N VAL A 94 -18.12 -27.20 -2.12
CA VAL A 94 -17.54 -26.56 -3.31
C VAL A 94 -16.54 -27.51 -3.97
N THR A 95 -16.91 -28.01 -5.15
CA THR A 95 -16.12 -29.02 -5.90
C THR A 95 -15.58 -28.51 -7.23
N GLN A 96 -16.09 -27.39 -7.73
CA GLN A 96 -15.71 -26.80 -9.01
C GLN A 96 -15.64 -25.28 -8.89
N PHE A 97 -14.68 -24.68 -9.60
CA PHE A 97 -14.52 -23.24 -9.69
C PHE A 97 -14.74 -22.78 -11.13
N VAL A 98 -15.56 -21.75 -11.29
CA VAL A 98 -15.84 -21.16 -12.59
C VAL A 98 -14.77 -20.12 -12.90
N THR A 99 -14.21 -20.18 -14.10
CA THR A 99 -13.34 -19.12 -14.62
C THR A 99 -14.14 -17.84 -14.80
N ASP A 100 -13.64 -16.76 -14.24
CA ASP A 100 -14.33 -15.47 -14.22
C ASP A 100 -13.32 -14.33 -14.36
N GLY A 101 -13.81 -13.12 -14.65
CA GLY A 101 -13.00 -11.92 -14.71
C GLY A 101 -12.31 -11.60 -13.38
N THR A 102 -11.19 -10.88 -13.46
CA THR A 102 -10.47 -10.41 -12.27
C THR A 102 -10.38 -8.88 -12.21
N ALA A 103 -10.71 -8.33 -11.05
CA ALA A 103 -10.55 -6.91 -10.75
C ALA A 103 -9.23 -6.65 -10.01
N PRO A 104 -8.61 -5.47 -10.15
CA PRO A 104 -7.44 -5.12 -9.34
C PRO A 104 -7.83 -5.14 -7.87
N GLY A 105 -6.98 -5.71 -7.02
CA GLY A 105 -7.28 -5.87 -5.60
C GLY A 105 -8.08 -7.10 -5.23
N SER A 106 -8.56 -7.89 -6.20
CA SER A 106 -9.22 -9.17 -5.89
C SER A 106 -8.29 -10.05 -5.07
N ILE A 107 -8.80 -10.64 -3.99
CA ILE A 107 -8.07 -11.57 -3.13
C ILE A 107 -8.44 -12.99 -3.56
N GLN A 108 -7.63 -13.56 -4.44
CA GLN A 108 -7.78 -14.94 -4.87
C GLN A 108 -7.25 -15.89 -3.81
N VAL A 109 -7.90 -17.04 -3.66
CA VAL A 109 -7.44 -18.10 -2.79
C VAL A 109 -7.26 -19.37 -3.63
N PRO A 110 -6.03 -19.84 -3.89
CA PRO A 110 -5.84 -21.12 -4.58
C PRO A 110 -6.20 -22.31 -3.67
N GLY A 111 -6.08 -23.54 -4.19
CA GLY A 111 -6.36 -24.76 -3.42
C GLY A 111 -5.46 -24.98 -2.20
N ASP A 112 -4.33 -24.26 -2.10
CA ASP A 112 -3.50 -24.26 -0.89
C ASP A 112 -4.05 -23.36 0.24
N GLY A 113 -5.11 -22.60 -0.03
CA GLY A 113 -5.77 -21.73 0.94
C GLY A 113 -4.99 -20.45 1.26
N ARG A 114 -3.93 -20.11 0.52
CA ARG A 114 -3.12 -18.92 0.79
C ARG A 114 -3.59 -17.74 -0.08
N PRO A 115 -3.93 -16.58 0.50
CA PRO A 115 -4.46 -15.48 -0.28
C PRO A 115 -3.40 -14.83 -1.17
N ILE A 116 -3.83 -14.43 -2.37
CA ILE A 116 -3.06 -13.67 -3.35
C ILE A 116 -3.86 -12.43 -3.71
N VAL A 117 -3.33 -11.24 -3.43
CA VAL A 117 -3.95 -9.98 -3.86
C VAL A 117 -3.48 -9.64 -5.26
N LEU A 118 -4.40 -9.54 -6.20
CA LEU A 118 -4.05 -9.24 -7.59
C LEU A 118 -3.70 -7.77 -7.80
N LEU A 119 -2.61 -7.51 -8.52
CA LEU A 119 -2.05 -6.17 -8.73
C LEU A 119 -2.22 -5.71 -10.20
N ALA A 120 -1.41 -4.73 -10.62
CA ALA A 120 -1.57 -4.01 -11.88
C ALA A 120 -1.46 -4.92 -13.11
N ASP A 121 -0.52 -5.87 -13.09
CA ASP A 121 -0.19 -6.71 -14.25
C ASP A 121 -0.89 -8.08 -14.18
N ARG A 122 -1.93 -8.22 -13.35
CA ARG A 122 -2.70 -9.46 -13.18
C ARG A 122 -3.34 -9.93 -14.50
N GLN A 123 -3.64 -11.22 -14.58
CA GLN A 123 -4.41 -11.80 -15.67
C GLN A 123 -5.86 -11.29 -15.65
N THR A 124 -6.47 -11.08 -16.83
CA THR A 124 -7.84 -10.59 -16.97
C THR A 124 -8.90 -11.62 -16.56
N SER A 125 -8.57 -12.91 -16.65
CA SER A 125 -9.42 -14.03 -16.24
C SER A 125 -8.65 -14.95 -15.30
N GLY A 126 -9.34 -15.59 -14.36
CA GLY A 126 -8.75 -16.56 -13.44
C GLY A 126 -9.76 -17.58 -12.92
N GLY A 127 -9.27 -18.76 -12.55
CA GLY A 127 -10.10 -19.87 -12.06
C GLY A 127 -10.16 -19.98 -10.53
N TYR A 128 -9.57 -19.04 -9.79
CA TYR A 128 -9.58 -19.08 -8.32
C TYR A 128 -10.67 -18.17 -7.74
N PRO A 129 -11.46 -18.67 -6.78
CA PRO A 129 -12.43 -17.88 -6.04
C PRO A 129 -11.81 -16.67 -5.34
N LYS A 130 -12.60 -15.60 -5.28
CA LYS A 130 -12.22 -14.30 -4.73
C LYS A 130 -13.04 -14.05 -3.46
N ILE A 131 -12.40 -14.15 -2.30
CA ILE A 131 -13.06 -13.99 -0.99
C ILE A 131 -13.40 -12.52 -0.68
N ALA A 132 -12.58 -11.60 -1.18
CA ALA A 132 -12.71 -10.17 -0.92
C ALA A 132 -11.98 -9.38 -2.01
N THR A 133 -12.18 -8.07 -2.03
CA THR A 133 -11.50 -7.13 -2.93
C THR A 133 -10.95 -5.94 -2.14
N VAL A 134 -9.64 -5.70 -2.24
CA VAL A 134 -8.99 -4.50 -1.69
C VAL A 134 -9.51 -3.25 -2.39
N ILE A 135 -9.86 -2.22 -1.62
CA ILE A 135 -10.34 -0.97 -2.20
C ILE A 135 -9.22 -0.29 -2.98
N SER A 136 -9.58 0.35 -4.10
CA SER A 136 -8.62 1.05 -4.97
C SER A 136 -7.74 2.07 -4.23
N ALA A 137 -8.24 2.66 -3.14
CA ALA A 137 -7.48 3.62 -2.35
C ALA A 137 -6.28 3.01 -1.62
N ASP A 138 -6.28 1.70 -1.34
CA ASP A 138 -5.25 1.04 -0.52
C ASP A 138 -4.32 0.12 -1.32
N LEU A 139 -4.52 0.01 -2.63
CA LEU A 139 -3.69 -0.84 -3.49
C LEU A 139 -2.23 -0.41 -3.53
N ASP A 140 -1.95 0.89 -3.35
CA ASP A 140 -0.58 1.41 -3.30
C ASP A 140 0.22 0.86 -2.11
N PHE A 141 -0.44 0.52 -1.00
CA PHE A 141 0.22 -0.11 0.14
C PHE A 141 0.78 -1.49 -0.19
N LEU A 142 0.03 -2.28 -0.96
CA LEU A 142 0.44 -3.62 -1.37
C LEU A 142 1.41 -3.58 -2.55
N ALA A 143 1.28 -2.60 -3.44
CA ALA A 143 2.22 -2.39 -4.54
C ALA A 143 3.62 -1.97 -4.08
N GLN A 144 3.71 -1.33 -2.91
CA GLN A 144 4.98 -0.89 -2.30
C GLN A 144 5.52 -1.88 -1.24
N ALA A 145 4.78 -2.94 -0.92
CA ALA A 145 5.16 -3.86 0.13
C ALA A 145 6.35 -4.75 -0.28
N TRP A 146 7.23 -5.04 0.67
CA TRP A 146 8.39 -5.90 0.51
C TRP A 146 8.19 -7.27 1.16
N ALA A 147 8.96 -8.25 0.70
CA ALA A 147 8.95 -9.59 1.29
C ALA A 147 9.22 -9.53 2.81
N GLY A 148 8.32 -10.11 3.60
CA GLY A 148 8.38 -10.09 5.06
C GLY A 148 7.51 -9.03 5.73
N ASP A 149 7.02 -8.02 4.98
CA ASP A 149 6.13 -6.99 5.50
C ASP A 149 4.84 -7.58 6.05
N ARG A 150 4.29 -6.94 7.08
CA ARG A 150 3.07 -7.36 7.75
C ARG A 150 1.86 -6.65 7.15
N VAL A 151 0.86 -7.44 6.80
CA VAL A 151 -0.42 -6.99 6.26
C VAL A 151 -1.54 -7.45 7.18
N THR A 152 -2.45 -6.55 7.50
CA THR A 152 -3.71 -6.85 8.20
C THR A 152 -4.85 -6.32 7.36
N PHE A 153 -6.05 -6.90 7.50
CA PHE A 153 -7.21 -6.50 6.72
C PHE A 153 -8.32 -5.96 7.61
N ARG A 154 -9.11 -5.04 7.06
CA ARG A 154 -10.33 -4.52 7.69
C ARG A 154 -11.45 -4.49 6.66
N SER A 155 -12.61 -5.03 7.01
CA SER A 155 -13.81 -4.90 6.18
C SER A 155 -14.34 -3.47 6.23
N VAL A 156 -14.79 -2.97 5.08
CA VAL A 156 -15.53 -1.70 4.96
C VAL A 156 -16.80 -1.93 4.15
N SER A 157 -17.78 -1.04 4.31
CA SER A 157 -18.95 -0.99 3.44
C SER A 157 -18.60 -0.36 2.08
N LEU A 158 -19.46 -0.58 1.08
CA LEU A 158 -19.31 0.05 -0.23
C LEU A 158 -19.39 1.58 -0.15
N GLU A 159 -20.25 2.11 0.72
CA GLU A 159 -20.39 3.54 0.96
C GLU A 159 -19.11 4.14 1.56
N GLU A 160 -18.58 3.51 2.61
CA GLU A 160 -17.29 3.92 3.21
C GLU A 160 -16.16 3.85 2.17
N ALA A 161 -16.10 2.80 1.35
CA ALA A 161 -15.11 2.67 0.29
C ALA A 161 -15.19 3.81 -0.74
N HIS A 162 -16.39 4.26 -1.10
CA HIS A 162 -16.59 5.42 -1.97
C HIS A 162 -16.18 6.74 -1.29
N CYS A 163 -16.50 6.93 -0.02
CA CYS A 163 -16.04 8.11 0.75
C CYS A 163 -14.51 8.18 0.76
N ILE A 164 -13.85 7.08 1.14
CA ILE A 164 -12.38 6.98 1.19
C ILE A 164 -11.76 7.26 -0.19
N ARG A 165 -12.38 6.74 -1.27
CA ARG A 165 -11.90 7.00 -2.64
C ARG A 165 -11.97 8.49 -3.00
N ARG A 166 -13.04 9.19 -2.59
CA ARG A 166 -13.16 10.65 -2.81
C ARG A 166 -12.13 11.43 -2.01
N GLU A 167 -11.93 11.08 -0.73
CA GLU A 167 -10.88 11.68 0.11
C GLU A 167 -9.49 11.48 -0.49
N ARG A 168 -9.19 10.26 -0.97
CA ARG A 168 -7.92 9.96 -1.62
C ARG A 168 -7.71 10.77 -2.88
N ARG A 169 -8.75 10.98 -3.69
CA ARG A 169 -8.69 11.85 -4.87
C ARG A 169 -8.40 13.30 -4.46
N ALA A 170 -9.12 13.83 -3.48
CA ALA A 170 -8.90 15.20 -2.99
C ALA A 170 -7.48 15.42 -2.46
N LEU A 171 -6.91 14.43 -1.77
CA LEU A 171 -5.51 14.45 -1.32
C LEU A 171 -4.53 14.51 -2.50
N LEU A 172 -4.72 13.69 -3.53
CA LEU A 172 -3.87 13.70 -4.73
C LEU A 172 -3.96 15.04 -5.46
N ASP A 173 -5.16 15.61 -5.56
CA ASP A 173 -5.36 16.92 -6.19
C ASP A 173 -4.68 18.04 -5.36
N ALA A 174 -4.66 17.93 -4.03
CA ALA A 174 -3.94 18.86 -3.16
C ALA A 174 -2.42 18.74 -3.30
N VAL A 175 -1.89 17.52 -3.45
CA VAL A 175 -0.47 17.29 -3.76
C VAL A 175 -0.09 17.91 -5.11
N ALA A 176 -0.92 17.71 -6.15
CA ALA A 176 -0.67 18.29 -7.48
C ALA A 176 -0.60 19.82 -7.42
N ARG A 177 -1.57 20.47 -6.76
CA ARG A 177 -1.55 21.92 -6.55
C ARG A 177 -0.31 22.39 -5.79
N PHE A 178 0.09 21.68 -4.73
CA PHE A 178 1.30 22.01 -3.99
C PHE A 178 2.54 21.93 -4.89
N THR A 179 2.66 20.87 -5.69
CA THR A 179 3.81 20.74 -6.60
C THR A 179 3.86 21.83 -7.67
N GLU A 180 2.71 22.26 -8.20
CA GLU A 180 2.63 23.39 -9.14
C GLU A 180 3.03 24.72 -8.50
N THR A 181 2.71 24.93 -7.22
CA THR A 181 3.06 26.18 -6.51
C THR A 181 4.54 26.30 -6.16
N VAL A 182 5.23 25.17 -5.97
CA VAL A 182 6.63 25.17 -5.51
C VAL A 182 7.63 24.83 -6.62
N TRP A 183 7.17 24.25 -7.72
CA TRP A 183 7.97 23.99 -8.91
C TRP A 183 7.53 24.90 -10.06
N ALA A 184 8.17 26.07 -10.20
CA ALA A 184 7.95 26.94 -11.35
C ALA A 184 8.80 26.45 -12.55
N PRO A 185 8.29 26.46 -13.80
CA PRO A 185 9.06 26.05 -14.99
C PRO A 185 10.38 26.81 -15.18
N THR A 186 10.52 28.00 -14.58
CA THR A 186 11.73 28.83 -14.58
C THR A 186 12.86 28.31 -13.70
N ASP A 187 12.63 27.27 -12.89
CA ASP A 187 13.66 26.65 -12.04
C ASP A 187 14.48 25.56 -12.77
N CYS A 188 14.22 25.33 -14.07
CA CYS A 188 15.05 24.48 -14.92
C CYS A 188 16.36 25.21 -15.31
N PRO A 189 17.55 24.72 -14.92
CA PRO A 189 18.80 25.30 -15.40
C PRO A 189 18.99 24.91 -16.87
N GLY A 190 18.77 25.85 -17.79
CA GLY A 190 19.14 25.71 -19.20
C GLY A 190 18.11 26.13 -20.26
N SER A 191 17.09 26.92 -19.93
CA SER A 191 16.32 27.67 -20.95
C SER A 191 17.06 28.93 -21.39
#